data_AF-W9L4Y2-F1
#
_entry.id   AF-W9L4Y2-F1
#
_cell.length_a   1.000
_cell.length_b   1.000
_cell.length_c   1.000
_cell.angle_alpha   90.00
_cell.angle_beta   90.00
_cell.angle_gamma   90.00
#
_symmetry.space_group_name_H-M   'P 1'
#
loop_
_entity.id
_entity.type
_entity.pdbx_description
1 polymer ?
#
loop_
_entity_poly.entity_id
_entity_poly.type
_entity_poly.pdbx_seq_one_letter_code
_entity_poly.pdbx_strand_id
1 'polypeptide(L)'
;MDCDICHRIHDTERLPFLCTVDARNSLLDGRINNVELLLQNESLQNEISELLDETSTPNKFHKESLQAQQRTAEDRTTQILAAADKLRNDIKTAREEIQARKAALSRRKSDIAAVSGGLVERRVKQQKDIETDIGRLKYKWSRSAGDMARTRSFLCMEAARLYGLERIKEGSTGKYEYYLGGIPVVDLATMNSSTPEMISTSLSHICHILMLVSHYLSIRLPAAITLPHRDYPRPTIFNLSASYRSGDPVFPSQAGVGNPSHSGDTESQRVSRPRPLFIDKPPALLAKEDPATFSYFIEGVTLLAYNIAWACSTQGVSIGDRTHFEDICNMGRNLHELLTNHQNVGGNLYPLSSNKKDPSASKNDTDAQASRMGQYSHGTTFYYLGGAEGTEFSKTFKLPGPIKLADKLKKKLLSEAPAPDWEVLDDDAWKVEEELVDTNQPNKDLLGSDKNSPRRGTSGWMKVKNR
;
A
#
# COMPACT_ATOMS: atom_id res chain seq x y z
N MET A 1 20.00 106.46 112.81
CA MET A 1 20.74 105.61 113.76
C MET A 1 21.54 106.58 114.60
N ASP A 2 21.01 106.93 115.76
CA ASP A 2 21.68 107.88 116.64
C ASP A 2 22.89 107.17 117.24
N CYS A 3 24.07 107.78 117.15
CA CYS A 3 25.30 107.20 117.68
C CYS A 3 25.22 107.13 119.21
N ASP A 4 25.37 105.94 119.81
CA ASP A 4 25.33 105.77 121.28
C ASP A 4 26.47 106.48 122.04
N ILE A 5 27.47 107.02 121.33
CA ILE A 5 28.62 107.70 121.93
C ILE A 5 28.50 109.22 121.80
N CYS A 6 28.03 109.73 120.67
CA CYS A 6 27.90 111.18 120.48
C CYS A 6 26.45 111.68 120.56
N HIS A 7 25.45 110.80 120.56
CA HIS A 7 24.00 111.06 120.57
C HIS A 7 23.56 112.18 119.62
N ARG A 8 24.33 112.43 118.56
CA ARG A 8 24.07 113.47 117.57
C ARG A 8 23.38 112.86 116.37
N ILE A 9 22.28 113.48 115.97
CA ILE A 9 21.65 113.22 114.68
C ILE A 9 22.52 113.94 113.63
N HIS A 10 23.05 113.19 112.66
CA HIS A 10 23.82 113.78 111.57
C HIS A 10 22.90 114.64 110.70
N ASP A 11 23.22 115.93 110.59
CA ASP A 11 22.52 116.89 109.74
C ASP A 11 23.56 117.58 108.85
N THR A 12 23.39 117.42 107.55
CA THR A 12 24.35 117.84 106.53
C THR A 12 24.53 119.36 106.46
N GLU A 13 23.57 120.15 106.97
CA GLU A 13 23.63 121.62 106.87
C GLU A 13 24.15 122.30 108.14
N ARG A 14 23.88 121.75 109.33
CA ARG A 14 24.26 122.37 110.62
C ARG A 14 25.47 121.73 111.28
N LEU A 15 25.76 120.45 111.02
CA LEU A 15 26.85 119.70 111.65
C LEU A 15 27.48 118.69 110.64
N PRO A 16 28.37 119.15 109.74
CA PRO A 16 28.84 118.35 108.59
C PRO A 16 29.88 117.27 108.92
N PHE A 17 30.40 117.20 110.15
CA PHE A 17 31.44 116.25 110.53
C PHE A 17 30.86 115.12 111.39
N LEU A 18 30.98 113.88 110.91
CA LEU A 18 30.65 112.66 111.64
C LEU A 18 31.70 112.39 112.73
N CYS A 19 31.29 111.76 113.84
CA CYS A 19 32.27 111.27 114.81
C CYS A 19 33.04 110.07 114.23
N THR A 20 34.18 109.73 114.84
CA THR A 20 35.07 108.66 114.36
C THR A 20 34.39 107.29 114.29
N VAL A 21 33.39 107.05 115.14
CA VAL A 21 32.62 105.80 115.18
C VAL A 21 31.60 105.73 114.05
N ASP A 22 30.91 106.85 113.75
CA ASP A 22 29.93 106.89 112.67
C ASP A 22 30.59 106.84 111.29
N ALA A 23 31.74 107.47 111.13
CA ALA A 23 32.55 107.36 109.91
C ALA A 23 33.07 105.93 109.69
N ARG A 24 33.38 105.19 110.78
CA ARG A 24 33.76 103.78 110.68
C ARG A 24 32.59 102.90 110.27
N ASN A 25 31.40 103.17 110.82
CA ASN A 25 30.21 102.38 110.52
C ASN A 25 29.72 102.59 109.08
N SER A 26 29.81 103.80 108.52
CA SER A 26 29.43 104.03 107.10
C SER A 26 30.35 103.31 106.10
N LEU A 27 31.59 103.00 106.50
CA LEU A 27 32.58 102.32 105.65
C LEU A 27 32.58 100.78 105.80
N LEU A 28 31.83 100.21 106.74
CA LEU A 28 31.82 98.75 106.99
C LEU A 28 31.22 97.97 105.82
N ASP A 29 30.08 98.41 105.29
CA ASP A 29 29.40 97.75 104.17
C ASP A 29 30.30 97.69 102.92
N GLY A 30 31.00 98.79 102.62
CA GLY A 30 31.93 98.85 101.50
C GLY A 30 33.12 97.90 101.64
N ARG A 31 33.56 97.59 102.87
CA ARG A 31 34.67 96.65 103.11
C ARG A 31 34.22 95.20 102.99
N ILE A 32 33.01 94.87 103.43
CA ILE A 32 32.46 93.51 103.32
C ILE A 32 32.33 93.12 101.85
N ASN A 33 31.76 94.00 101.02
CA ASN A 33 31.60 93.75 99.58
C ASN A 33 32.95 93.54 98.86
N ASN A 34 34.02 94.22 99.29
CA ASN A 34 35.34 94.09 98.66
C ASN A 34 36.00 92.73 98.97
N VAL A 35 35.80 92.21 100.18
CA VAL A 35 36.30 90.88 100.57
C VAL A 35 35.58 89.77 99.80
N GLU A 36 34.28 89.90 99.60
CA GLU A 36 33.49 88.91 98.85
C GLU A 36 33.94 88.81 97.38
N LEU A 37 34.22 89.96 96.74
CA LEU A 37 34.75 89.98 95.37
C LEU A 37 36.15 89.37 95.25
N LEU A 38 37.01 89.52 96.26
CA LEU A 38 38.35 88.93 96.24
C LEU A 38 38.30 87.40 96.35
N LEU A 39 37.41 86.86 97.17
CA LEU A 39 37.22 85.40 97.31
C LEU A 39 36.71 84.76 96.00
N GLN A 40 35.81 85.41 95.29
CA GLN A 40 35.34 84.93 93.98
C GLN A 40 36.44 84.99 92.90
N ASN A 41 37.35 85.97 92.99
CA ASN A 41 38.46 86.07 92.05
C ASN A 41 39.47 84.92 92.28
N GLU A 42 39.77 84.59 93.53
CA GLU A 42 40.65 83.48 93.89
C GLU A 42 40.08 82.12 93.44
N SER A 43 38.77 81.89 93.57
CA SER A 43 38.15 80.64 93.11
C SER A 43 38.27 80.46 91.60
N LEU A 44 38.03 81.53 90.82
CA LEU A 44 38.15 81.50 89.36
C LEU A 44 39.59 81.29 88.90
N GLN A 45 40.58 81.84 89.62
CA GLN A 45 42.00 81.61 89.30
C GLN A 45 42.40 80.14 89.49
N ASN A 46 41.87 79.48 90.52
CA ASN A 46 42.16 78.06 90.76
C ASN A 46 41.56 77.17 89.66
N GLU A 47 40.30 77.39 89.24
CA GLU A 47 39.70 76.66 88.13
C GLU A 47 40.48 76.83 86.81
N ILE A 48 40.98 78.04 86.53
CA ILE A 48 41.81 78.29 85.35
C ILE A 48 43.14 77.52 85.44
N SER A 49 43.76 77.47 86.62
CA SER A 49 45.03 76.76 86.81
C SER A 49 44.91 75.25 86.61
N GLU A 50 43.80 74.64 87.04
CA GLU A 50 43.57 73.19 86.93
C GLU A 50 43.38 72.74 85.47
N LEU A 51 42.65 73.52 84.67
CA LEU A 51 42.45 73.23 83.24
C LEU A 51 43.75 73.38 82.40
N LEU A 52 44.65 74.27 82.84
CA LEU A 52 45.94 74.49 82.18
C LEU A 52 46.94 73.35 82.44
N ASP A 53 46.87 72.67 83.59
CA ASP A 53 47.71 71.52 83.90
C ASP A 53 47.29 70.26 83.11
N GLU A 54 46.00 70.09 82.78
CA GLU A 54 45.54 68.98 81.92
C GLU A 54 45.96 69.10 80.45
N THR A 55 46.28 70.31 79.96
CA THR A 55 46.55 70.56 78.53
C THR A 55 48.01 70.75 78.16
N SER A 56 48.94 70.83 79.12
CA SER A 56 50.27 71.41 78.86
C SER A 56 51.44 70.45 78.60
N THR A 57 51.26 69.13 78.45
CA THR A 57 52.35 68.27 77.92
C THR A 57 51.91 67.13 76.98
N PRO A 58 52.09 67.24 75.64
CA PRO A 58 51.95 66.09 74.75
C PRO A 58 53.26 65.28 74.78
N ASN A 59 53.22 64.11 75.41
CA ASN A 59 54.32 63.14 75.46
C ASN A 59 54.78 62.83 74.00
N LYS A 60 56.09 62.96 73.68
CA LYS A 60 56.65 62.84 72.31
C LYS A 60 56.18 61.57 71.58
N PHE A 61 56.04 60.48 72.34
CA PHE A 61 55.51 59.19 71.88
C PHE A 61 54.05 59.27 71.39
N HIS A 62 53.21 60.10 72.01
CA HIS A 62 51.82 60.32 71.60
C HIS A 62 51.74 61.09 70.27
N LYS A 63 52.58 62.12 70.09
CA LYS A 63 52.65 62.88 68.83
C LYS A 63 53.18 62.02 67.67
N GLU A 64 54.22 61.22 67.90
CA GLU A 64 54.76 60.29 66.90
C GLU A 64 53.78 59.17 66.57
N SER A 65 53.05 58.64 67.57
CA SER A 65 51.99 57.63 67.37
C SER A 65 50.82 58.20 66.56
N LEU A 66 50.36 59.42 66.85
CA LEU A 66 49.32 60.09 66.08
C LEU A 66 49.76 60.35 64.63
N GLN A 67 51.01 60.77 64.41
CA GLN A 67 51.55 60.94 63.05
C GLN A 67 51.69 59.61 62.29
N ALA A 68 52.09 58.53 62.96
CA ALA A 68 52.14 57.20 62.35
C ALA A 68 50.74 56.66 62.01
N GLN A 69 49.76 56.87 62.88
CA GLN A 69 48.35 56.54 62.62
C GLN A 69 47.78 57.37 61.47
N GLN A 70 48.10 58.67 61.41
CA GLN A 70 47.72 59.55 60.31
C GLN A 70 48.28 59.04 58.98
N ARG A 71 49.58 58.74 58.90
CA ARG A 71 50.20 58.18 57.68
C ARG A 71 49.59 56.85 57.28
N THR A 72 49.30 55.98 58.25
CA THR A 72 48.65 54.69 57.98
C THR A 72 47.22 54.87 57.46
N ALA A 73 46.49 55.88 57.95
CA ALA A 73 45.16 56.24 57.45
C ALA A 73 45.22 56.87 56.05
N GLU A 74 46.23 57.69 55.77
CA GLU A 74 46.50 58.26 54.43
C GLU A 74 46.87 57.16 53.43
N ASP A 75 47.74 56.22 53.80
CA ASP A 75 48.10 55.06 52.97
C ASP A 75 46.89 54.14 52.72
N ARG A 76 46.03 53.94 53.73
CA ARG A 76 44.78 53.18 53.54
C ARG A 76 43.81 53.89 52.63
N THR A 77 43.65 55.21 52.77
CA THR A 77 42.74 55.98 51.90
C THR A 77 43.24 56.01 50.46
N THR A 78 44.55 56.16 50.23
CA THR A 78 45.14 56.08 48.89
C THR A 78 44.99 54.69 48.26
N GLN A 79 45.17 53.60 49.03
CA GLN A 79 44.90 52.24 48.56
C GLN A 79 43.42 52.00 48.23
N ILE A 80 42.50 52.50 49.05
CA ILE A 80 41.05 52.40 48.80
C ILE A 80 40.68 53.18 47.54
N LEU A 81 41.23 54.39 47.35
CA LEU A 81 40.99 55.18 46.14
C LEU A 81 41.54 54.49 44.89
N ALA A 82 42.76 53.94 44.95
CA ALA A 82 43.34 53.18 43.85
C ALA A 82 42.51 51.92 43.51
N ALA A 83 42.01 51.21 44.53
CA ALA A 83 41.12 50.06 44.34
C ALA A 83 39.75 50.47 43.76
N ALA A 84 39.20 51.61 44.19
CA ALA A 84 37.96 52.15 43.66
C ALA A 84 38.11 52.60 42.19
N ASP A 85 39.23 53.21 41.83
CA ASP A 85 39.51 53.63 40.45
C ASP A 85 39.77 52.42 39.55
N LYS A 86 40.47 51.39 40.05
CA LYS A 86 40.58 50.10 39.36
C LYS A 86 39.21 49.49 39.12
N LEU A 87 38.34 49.42 40.13
CA LEU A 87 36.99 48.87 39.99
C LEU A 87 36.14 49.67 39.00
N ARG A 88 36.26 51.01 38.98
CA ARG A 88 35.57 51.86 37.99
C ARG A 88 36.02 51.54 36.57
N ASN A 89 37.32 51.33 36.36
CA ASN A 89 37.87 50.93 35.06
C ASN A 89 37.42 49.52 34.66
N ASP A 90 37.40 48.57 35.59
CA ASP A 90 36.91 47.20 35.35
C ASP A 90 35.41 47.21 35.01
N ILE A 91 34.61 48.03 35.69
CA ILE A 91 33.18 48.21 35.36
C ILE A 91 33.01 48.84 33.98
N LYS A 92 33.85 49.82 33.62
CA LYS A 92 33.80 50.48 32.31
C LYS A 92 34.14 49.49 31.18
N THR A 93 35.23 48.75 31.31
CA THR A 93 35.65 47.74 30.33
C THR A 93 34.62 46.61 30.21
N ALA A 94 34.07 46.12 31.33
CA ALA A 94 33.01 45.11 31.31
C ALA A 94 31.73 45.63 30.62
N ARG A 95 31.36 46.91 30.83
CA ARG A 95 30.23 47.54 30.14
C ARG A 95 30.46 47.64 28.64
N GLU A 96 31.66 48.06 28.23
CA GLU A 96 32.07 48.13 26.82
C GLU A 96 32.03 46.74 26.17
N GLU A 97 32.53 45.71 26.86
CA GLU A 97 32.49 44.33 26.37
C GLU A 97 31.05 43.80 26.23
N ILE A 98 30.18 44.06 27.22
CA ILE A 98 28.76 43.70 27.15
C ILE A 98 28.09 44.40 25.96
N GLN A 99 28.38 45.68 25.74
CA GLN A 99 27.82 46.43 24.62
C GLN A 99 28.30 45.86 23.27
N ALA A 100 29.59 45.53 23.15
CA ALA A 100 30.16 44.90 21.97
C ALA A 100 29.53 43.52 21.69
N ARG A 101 29.38 42.68 22.71
CA ARG A 101 28.72 41.37 22.59
C ARG A 101 27.25 41.49 22.19
N LYS A 102 26.51 42.45 22.78
CA LYS A 102 25.12 42.73 22.39
C LYS A 102 25.02 43.18 20.93
N ALA A 103 25.92 44.06 20.48
CA ALA A 103 25.96 44.49 19.09
C ALA A 103 26.28 43.33 18.13
N ALA A 104 27.23 42.47 18.48
CA ALA A 104 27.57 41.28 17.70
C ALA A 104 26.41 40.28 17.60
N LEU A 105 25.69 40.03 18.71
CA LEU A 105 24.49 39.19 18.71
C LEU A 105 23.35 39.79 17.88
N SER A 106 23.17 41.11 17.96
CA SER A 106 22.17 41.81 17.14
C SER A 106 22.45 41.65 15.65
N ARG A 107 23.71 41.82 15.22
CA ARG A 107 24.14 41.59 13.83
C ARG A 107 23.90 40.14 13.40
N ARG A 108 24.32 39.15 14.20
CA ARG A 108 24.06 37.74 13.88
C ARG A 108 22.57 37.42 13.74
N LYS A 109 21.72 38.01 14.59
CA LYS A 109 20.26 37.85 14.49
C LYS A 109 19.71 38.47 13.21
N SER A 110 20.18 39.66 12.82
CA SER A 110 19.77 40.28 11.55
C SER A 110 20.23 39.48 10.34
N ASP A 111 21.45 38.93 10.38
CA ASP A 111 22.00 38.13 9.29
C ASP A 111 21.20 36.83 9.11
N ILE A 112 20.89 36.13 10.20
CA ILE A 112 20.04 34.93 10.17
C ILE A 112 18.63 35.27 9.67
N ALA A 113 18.03 36.37 10.11
CA ALA A 113 16.71 36.80 9.63
C ALA A 113 16.73 37.14 8.14
N ALA A 114 17.79 37.80 7.65
CA ALA A 114 17.96 38.14 6.24
C ALA A 114 18.13 36.88 5.37
N VAL A 115 18.90 35.89 5.83
CA VAL A 115 19.12 34.63 5.10
C VAL A 115 17.89 33.72 5.15
N SER A 116 17.20 33.67 6.30
CA SER A 116 16.00 32.84 6.50
C SER A 116 14.73 33.45 5.92
N GLY A 117 14.75 34.75 5.61
CA GLY A 117 13.68 35.46 4.92
C GLY A 117 13.23 34.72 3.65
N GLY A 118 11.93 34.44 3.58
CA GLY A 118 11.33 33.76 2.43
C GLY A 118 11.77 32.31 2.21
N LEU A 119 12.53 31.66 3.11
CA LEU A 119 12.83 30.22 2.98
C LEU A 119 11.56 29.37 3.06
N VAL A 120 10.67 29.67 4.00
CA VAL A 120 9.41 28.94 4.18
C VAL A 120 8.53 29.10 2.95
N GLU A 121 8.35 30.33 2.46
CA GLU A 121 7.58 30.63 1.25
C GLU A 121 8.16 29.92 0.02
N ARG A 122 9.49 29.92 -0.14
CA ARG A 122 10.16 29.18 -1.22
C ARG A 122 9.91 27.67 -1.12
N ARG A 123 9.98 27.08 0.07
CA ARG A 123 9.69 25.65 0.28
C ARG A 123 8.25 25.30 -0.03
N VAL A 124 7.29 26.12 0.42
CA VAL A 124 5.86 25.93 0.12
C VAL A 124 5.60 26.02 -1.38
N LYS A 125 6.20 27.00 -2.05
CA LYS A 125 6.11 27.12 -3.51
C LYS A 125 6.68 25.89 -4.22
N GLN A 126 7.89 25.45 -3.86
CA GLN A 126 8.52 24.25 -4.42
C GLN A 126 7.66 23.01 -4.21
N GLN A 127 7.09 22.82 -3.01
CA GLN A 127 6.19 21.71 -2.73
C GLN A 127 4.94 21.76 -3.63
N LYS A 128 4.31 22.92 -3.76
CA LYS A 128 3.13 23.10 -4.63
C LYS A 128 3.45 22.83 -6.11
N ASP A 129 4.62 23.26 -6.58
CA ASP A 129 5.09 23.00 -7.94
C ASP A 129 5.26 21.48 -8.16
N ILE A 130 5.90 20.78 -7.21
CA ILE A 130 6.05 19.32 -7.23
C ILE A 130 4.69 18.61 -7.20
N GLU A 131 3.76 19.02 -6.34
CA GLU A 131 2.41 18.44 -6.26
C GLU A 131 1.64 18.62 -7.58
N THR A 132 1.77 19.79 -8.21
CA THR A 132 1.17 20.07 -9.52
C THR A 132 1.76 19.17 -10.61
N ASP A 133 3.08 18.96 -10.59
CA ASP A 133 3.76 18.11 -11.54
C ASP A 133 3.43 16.62 -11.34
N ILE A 134 3.31 16.17 -10.09
CA ILE A 134 2.80 14.84 -9.74
C ILE A 134 1.38 14.66 -10.29
N GLY A 135 0.51 15.64 -10.09
CA GLY A 135 -0.87 15.62 -10.62
C GLY A 135 -0.90 15.50 -12.14
N ARG A 136 -0.09 16.31 -12.83
CA ARG A 136 0.05 16.26 -14.30
C ARG A 136 0.60 14.92 -14.79
N LEU A 137 1.60 14.36 -14.12
CA LEU A 137 2.19 13.08 -14.47
C LEU A 137 1.20 11.92 -14.26
N LYS A 138 0.50 11.89 -13.11
CA LYS A 138 -0.54 10.89 -12.82
C LYS A 138 -1.65 10.90 -13.87
N TYR A 139 -2.11 12.09 -14.25
CA TYR A 139 -3.12 12.23 -15.31
C TYR A 139 -2.62 11.69 -16.66
N LYS A 140 -1.40 12.06 -17.08
CA LYS A 140 -0.80 11.54 -18.33
C LYS A 140 -0.61 10.02 -18.29
N TRP A 141 -0.17 9.48 -17.16
CA TRP A 141 0.05 8.04 -16.98
C TRP A 141 -1.27 7.27 -17.06
N SER A 142 -2.31 7.73 -16.35
CA SER A 142 -3.66 7.14 -16.40
C SER A 142 -4.26 7.21 -17.81
N ARG A 143 -4.14 8.36 -18.48
CA ARG A 143 -4.60 8.51 -19.87
C ARG A 143 -3.89 7.54 -20.81
N SER A 144 -2.55 7.45 -20.72
CA SER A 144 -1.77 6.52 -21.54
C SER A 144 -2.13 5.06 -21.27
N ALA A 145 -2.41 4.69 -20.01
CA ALA A 145 -2.89 3.35 -19.66
C ALA A 145 -4.27 3.06 -20.26
N GLY A 146 -5.19 4.03 -20.22
CA GLY A 146 -6.52 3.92 -20.85
C GLY A 146 -6.45 3.79 -22.38
N ASP A 147 -5.62 4.60 -23.04
CA ASP A 147 -5.42 4.53 -24.49
C ASP A 147 -4.81 3.18 -24.90
N MET A 148 -3.84 2.66 -24.14
CA MET A 148 -3.26 1.34 -24.36
C MET A 148 -4.31 0.22 -24.22
N ALA A 149 -5.16 0.27 -23.19
CA ALA A 149 -6.22 -0.72 -23.00
C ALA A 149 -7.20 -0.74 -24.19
N ARG A 150 -7.57 0.43 -24.71
CA ARG A 150 -8.41 0.56 -25.91
C ARG A 150 -7.75 -0.04 -27.15
N THR A 151 -6.48 0.25 -27.38
CA THR A 151 -5.72 -0.33 -28.51
C THR A 151 -5.68 -1.86 -28.41
N ARG A 152 -5.43 -2.42 -27.22
CA ARG A 152 -5.41 -3.87 -27.01
C ARG A 152 -6.76 -4.51 -27.30
N SER A 153 -7.84 -3.94 -26.76
CA SER A 153 -9.20 -4.40 -27.01
C SER A 153 -9.54 -4.38 -28.51
N PHE A 154 -9.16 -3.30 -29.20
CA PHE A 154 -9.31 -3.18 -30.66
C PHE A 154 -8.54 -4.27 -31.41
N LEU A 155 -7.27 -4.52 -31.07
CA LEU A 155 -6.46 -5.56 -31.71
C LEU A 155 -7.04 -6.97 -31.50
N CYS A 156 -7.56 -7.27 -30.29
CA CYS A 156 -8.23 -8.54 -30.01
C CYS A 156 -9.50 -8.73 -30.85
N MET A 157 -10.31 -7.67 -30.98
CA MET A 157 -11.53 -7.70 -31.80
C MET A 157 -11.21 -7.86 -33.29
N GLU A 158 -10.22 -7.13 -33.82
CA GLU A 158 -9.82 -7.27 -35.22
C GLU A 158 -9.17 -8.64 -35.48
N ALA A 159 -8.39 -9.19 -34.54
CA ALA A 159 -7.91 -10.56 -34.66
C ALA A 159 -9.06 -11.56 -34.74
N ALA A 160 -10.09 -11.44 -33.90
CA ALA A 160 -11.25 -12.32 -33.97
C ALA A 160 -11.97 -12.22 -35.31
N ARG A 161 -12.14 -11.01 -35.85
CA ARG A 161 -12.75 -10.82 -37.17
C ARG A 161 -11.90 -11.43 -38.29
N LEU A 162 -10.59 -11.21 -38.29
CA LEU A 162 -9.68 -11.74 -39.31
C LEU A 162 -9.55 -13.27 -39.26
N TYR A 163 -9.61 -13.85 -38.05
CA TYR A 163 -9.63 -15.30 -37.88
C TYR A 163 -11.02 -15.92 -38.14
N GLY A 164 -12.04 -15.13 -38.50
CA GLY A 164 -13.38 -15.62 -38.79
C GLY A 164 -14.08 -16.25 -37.58
N LEU A 165 -14.00 -15.59 -36.42
CA LEU A 165 -14.78 -15.97 -35.24
C LEU A 165 -16.22 -15.51 -35.40
N GLU A 166 -17.14 -16.46 -35.53
CA GLU A 166 -18.56 -16.19 -35.79
C GLU A 166 -19.45 -16.94 -34.81
N ARG A 167 -20.62 -16.36 -34.52
CA ARG A 167 -21.67 -16.97 -33.72
C ARG A 167 -22.95 -17.06 -34.55
N ILE A 168 -23.39 -18.28 -34.82
CA ILE A 168 -24.58 -18.59 -35.61
C ILE A 168 -25.67 -19.09 -34.67
N LYS A 169 -26.89 -18.58 -34.82
CA LYS A 169 -28.04 -19.04 -34.03
C LYS A 169 -28.73 -20.19 -34.76
N GLU A 170 -28.82 -21.34 -34.09
CA GLU A 170 -29.53 -22.50 -34.61
C GLU A 170 -31.06 -22.25 -34.51
N GLY A 171 -31.74 -22.30 -35.66
CA GLY A 171 -33.12 -21.80 -35.81
C GLY A 171 -34.20 -22.58 -35.03
N SER A 172 -33.97 -23.85 -34.70
CA SER A 172 -34.96 -24.73 -34.05
C SER A 172 -34.77 -24.88 -32.54
N THR A 173 -33.52 -24.83 -32.05
CA THR A 173 -33.18 -25.07 -30.63
C THR A 173 -32.88 -23.79 -29.87
N GLY A 174 -32.67 -22.67 -30.58
CA GLY A 174 -32.20 -21.41 -30.00
C GLY A 174 -30.77 -21.48 -29.44
N LYS A 175 -30.04 -22.59 -29.66
CA LYS A 175 -28.63 -22.73 -29.29
C LYS A 175 -27.75 -21.92 -30.24
N TYR A 176 -26.60 -21.50 -29.73
CA TYR A 176 -25.60 -20.83 -30.53
C TYR A 176 -24.48 -21.81 -30.87
N GLU A 177 -24.15 -21.87 -32.16
CA GLU A 177 -22.94 -22.52 -32.65
C GLU A 177 -21.86 -21.47 -32.88
N TYR A 178 -20.62 -21.87 -32.66
CA TYR A 178 -19.46 -21.00 -32.76
C TYR A 178 -18.51 -21.55 -33.80
N TYR A 179 -18.05 -20.70 -34.70
CA TYR A 179 -17.14 -21.06 -35.79
C TYR A 179 -15.86 -20.23 -35.68
N LEU A 180 -14.72 -20.83 -36.03
CA LEU A 180 -13.42 -20.16 -36.04
C LEU A 180 -12.66 -20.58 -37.31
N GLY A 181 -12.51 -19.65 -38.24
CA GLY A 181 -11.88 -19.89 -39.55
C GLY A 181 -12.72 -20.83 -40.42
N GLY A 182 -14.05 -20.74 -40.32
CA GLY A 182 -14.99 -21.59 -41.05
C GLY A 182 -15.16 -23.01 -40.48
N ILE A 183 -14.48 -23.35 -39.38
CA ILE A 183 -14.54 -24.65 -38.72
C ILE A 183 -15.31 -24.51 -37.40
N PRO A 184 -16.24 -25.44 -37.06
CA PRO A 184 -16.94 -25.38 -35.78
C PRO A 184 -15.97 -25.50 -34.61
N VAL A 185 -16.15 -24.66 -33.60
CA VAL A 185 -15.43 -24.74 -32.34
C VAL A 185 -15.90 -25.99 -31.61
N VAL A 186 -14.97 -26.90 -31.31
CA VAL A 186 -15.30 -28.17 -30.67
C VAL A 186 -15.94 -27.95 -29.30
N ASP A 187 -17.13 -28.53 -29.11
CA ASP A 187 -17.73 -28.67 -27.78
C ASP A 187 -17.16 -29.92 -27.11
N LEU A 188 -16.47 -29.71 -25.98
CA LEU A 188 -15.82 -30.80 -25.26
C LEU A 188 -16.83 -31.83 -24.75
N ALA A 189 -18.05 -31.41 -24.40
CA ALA A 189 -19.07 -32.32 -23.86
C ALA A 189 -19.58 -33.32 -24.90
N THR A 190 -19.59 -32.94 -26.18
CA THR A 190 -20.16 -33.72 -27.30
C THR A 190 -19.10 -34.11 -28.34
N MET A 191 -17.82 -34.03 -27.97
CA MET A 191 -16.67 -34.25 -28.86
C MET A 191 -16.65 -35.64 -29.52
N ASN A 192 -17.30 -36.66 -28.94
CA ASN A 192 -17.40 -38.00 -29.55
C ASN A 192 -18.15 -38.00 -30.90
N SER A 193 -19.00 -37.00 -31.15
CA SER A 193 -19.75 -36.85 -32.41
C SER A 193 -18.92 -36.27 -33.56
N SER A 194 -17.70 -35.82 -33.27
CA SER A 194 -16.84 -35.08 -34.19
C SER A 194 -15.70 -35.94 -34.74
N THR A 195 -15.27 -35.68 -35.98
CA THR A 195 -14.12 -36.38 -36.57
C THR A 195 -12.80 -35.95 -35.92
N PRO A 196 -11.78 -36.84 -35.82
CA PRO A 196 -10.48 -36.53 -35.22
C PRO A 196 -9.77 -35.33 -35.88
N GLU A 197 -9.90 -35.23 -37.21
CA GLU A 197 -9.33 -34.14 -38.00
C GLU A 197 -9.98 -32.79 -37.66
N MET A 198 -11.31 -32.77 -37.50
CA MET A 198 -12.05 -31.57 -37.12
C MET A 198 -11.67 -31.11 -35.71
N ILE A 199 -11.60 -32.05 -34.76
CA ILE A 199 -11.19 -31.77 -33.37
C ILE A 199 -9.79 -31.17 -33.34
N SER A 200 -8.83 -31.83 -33.99
CA SER A 200 -7.43 -31.38 -34.02
C SER A 200 -7.26 -30.02 -34.68
N THR A 201 -7.99 -29.76 -35.77
CA THR A 201 -7.93 -28.48 -36.49
C THR A 201 -8.57 -27.35 -35.68
N SER A 202 -9.74 -27.62 -35.09
CA SER A 202 -10.46 -26.68 -34.21
C SER A 202 -9.58 -26.26 -33.02
N LEU A 203 -8.97 -27.23 -32.32
CA LEU A 203 -8.05 -26.97 -31.21
C LEU A 203 -6.82 -26.16 -31.65
N SER A 204 -6.27 -26.44 -32.82
CA SER A 204 -5.15 -25.67 -33.38
C SER A 204 -5.50 -24.21 -33.64
N HIS A 205 -6.69 -23.94 -34.21
CA HIS A 205 -7.18 -22.59 -34.41
C HIS A 205 -7.38 -21.85 -33.07
N ILE A 206 -7.99 -22.52 -32.09
CA ILE A 206 -8.18 -21.98 -30.74
C ILE A 206 -6.85 -21.61 -30.09
N CYS A 207 -5.85 -22.49 -30.16
CA CYS A 207 -4.52 -22.22 -29.62
C CYS A 207 -3.90 -20.98 -30.25
N HIS A 208 -3.99 -20.85 -31.57
CA HIS A 208 -3.40 -19.75 -32.29
C HIS A 208 -4.04 -18.41 -31.92
N ILE A 209 -5.37 -18.32 -31.97
CA ILE A 209 -6.06 -17.07 -31.63
C ILE A 209 -5.87 -16.72 -30.15
N LEU A 210 -5.92 -17.70 -29.25
CA LEU A 210 -5.73 -17.46 -27.81
C LEU A 210 -4.32 -16.96 -27.49
N MET A 211 -3.29 -17.49 -28.14
CA MET A 211 -1.92 -17.02 -27.99
C MET A 211 -1.75 -15.59 -28.52
N LEU A 212 -2.33 -15.29 -29.69
CA LEU A 212 -2.30 -13.94 -30.27
C LEU A 212 -3.01 -12.92 -29.36
N VAL A 213 -4.19 -13.27 -28.85
CA VAL A 213 -4.96 -12.44 -27.91
C VAL A 213 -4.19 -12.24 -26.60
N SER A 214 -3.59 -13.30 -26.06
CA SER A 214 -2.78 -13.22 -24.84
C SER A 214 -1.58 -12.30 -25.03
N HIS A 215 -0.96 -12.32 -26.22
CA HIS A 215 0.11 -11.41 -26.60
C HIS A 215 -0.35 -9.95 -26.63
N TYR A 216 -1.46 -9.65 -27.30
CA TYR A 216 -2.01 -8.28 -27.36
C TYR A 216 -2.41 -7.75 -25.98
N LEU A 217 -3.10 -8.54 -25.18
CA LEU A 217 -3.43 -8.18 -23.79
C LEU A 217 -2.20 -8.15 -22.87
N SER A 218 -1.08 -8.74 -23.34
CA SER A 218 0.14 -9.01 -22.60
C SER A 218 -0.16 -9.71 -21.26
N ILE A 219 -1.02 -10.72 -21.32
CA ILE A 219 -1.35 -11.58 -20.19
C ILE A 219 -0.63 -12.92 -20.33
N ARG A 220 -0.25 -13.47 -19.19
CA ARG A 220 0.30 -14.82 -19.10
C ARG A 220 -0.84 -15.79 -18.81
N LEU A 221 -0.93 -16.85 -19.62
CA LEU A 221 -1.89 -17.93 -19.41
C LEU A 221 -1.38 -18.88 -18.30
N PRO A 222 -2.26 -19.49 -17.48
CA PRO A 222 -1.86 -20.42 -16.42
C PRO A 222 -1.12 -21.65 -16.96
N ALA A 223 -1.62 -22.22 -18.06
CA ALA A 223 -1.00 -23.33 -18.76
C ALA A 223 -0.28 -22.82 -20.02
N ALA A 224 1.02 -23.03 -20.13
CA ALA A 224 1.80 -22.55 -21.26
C ALA A 224 1.47 -23.35 -22.54
N ILE A 225 1.13 -22.65 -23.62
CA ILE A 225 0.85 -23.25 -24.92
C ILE A 225 2.10 -23.12 -25.81
N THR A 226 2.47 -24.21 -26.46
CA THR A 226 3.47 -24.22 -27.52
C THR A 226 2.76 -24.35 -28.86
N LEU A 227 2.91 -23.34 -29.71
CA LEU A 227 2.42 -23.35 -31.09
C LEU A 227 3.30 -24.26 -31.96
N PRO A 228 2.80 -24.72 -33.13
CA PRO A 228 3.61 -25.45 -34.10
C PRO A 228 4.94 -24.75 -34.41
N HIS A 229 6.04 -25.50 -34.37
CA HIS A 229 7.39 -25.03 -34.71
C HIS A 229 8.16 -26.12 -35.47
N ARG A 230 9.39 -25.81 -35.89
CA ARG A 230 10.21 -26.69 -36.74
C ARG A 230 10.38 -28.12 -36.19
N ASP A 231 10.54 -28.25 -34.88
CA ASP A 231 10.82 -29.55 -34.23
C ASP A 231 9.54 -30.29 -33.83
N TYR A 232 8.39 -29.60 -33.85
CA TYR A 232 7.10 -30.19 -33.52
C TYR A 232 5.92 -29.48 -34.22
N PRO A 233 5.24 -30.14 -35.19
CA PRO A 233 4.27 -29.50 -36.08
C PRO A 233 2.85 -29.34 -35.49
N ARG A 234 2.60 -29.81 -34.26
CA ARG A 234 1.27 -29.80 -33.62
C ARG A 234 1.29 -28.93 -32.35
N PRO A 235 0.17 -28.29 -31.98
CA PRO A 235 0.12 -27.54 -30.73
C PRO A 235 0.20 -28.47 -29.51
N THR A 236 0.83 -28.00 -28.44
CA THR A 236 0.86 -28.69 -27.15
C THR A 236 0.67 -27.70 -26.00
N ILE A 237 0.36 -28.23 -24.81
CA ILE A 237 0.13 -27.42 -23.61
C ILE A 237 0.76 -28.06 -22.38
N PHE A 238 1.43 -27.27 -21.56
CA PHE A 238 2.00 -27.73 -20.30
C PHE A 238 0.94 -27.71 -19.19
N ASN A 239 1.04 -28.62 -18.23
CA ASN A 239 0.24 -28.52 -17.02
C ASN A 239 0.64 -27.27 -16.21
N LEU A 240 -0.22 -26.88 -15.26
CA LEU A 240 -0.01 -25.64 -14.48
C LEU A 240 1.34 -25.61 -13.75
N SER A 241 1.79 -26.75 -13.20
CA SER A 241 3.01 -26.80 -12.41
C SER A 241 4.27 -26.74 -13.27
N ALA A 242 4.23 -27.28 -14.49
CA ALA A 242 5.31 -27.30 -15.47
C ALA A 242 5.45 -26.01 -16.29
N SER A 243 4.35 -25.25 -16.39
CA SER A 243 4.27 -24.09 -17.26
C SER A 243 5.36 -23.07 -16.91
N TYR A 244 6.12 -22.66 -17.92
CA TYR A 244 7.18 -21.66 -17.84
C TYR A 244 8.33 -21.97 -16.87
N ARG A 245 8.58 -23.24 -16.56
CA ARG A 245 9.82 -23.65 -15.90
C ARG A 245 11.00 -23.49 -16.85
N SER A 246 12.15 -23.11 -16.30
CA SER A 246 13.42 -23.10 -17.02
C SER A 246 13.93 -24.55 -17.16
N GLY A 247 13.75 -25.14 -18.33
CA GLY A 247 14.24 -26.46 -18.69
C GLY A 247 13.79 -26.83 -20.10
N ASP A 248 14.62 -27.58 -20.83
CA ASP A 248 14.27 -27.98 -22.20
C ASP A 248 13.09 -28.95 -22.19
N PRO A 249 11.97 -28.61 -22.86
CA PRO A 249 10.81 -29.47 -22.90
C PRO A 249 11.06 -30.69 -23.80
N VAL A 250 10.80 -31.89 -23.30
CA VAL A 250 10.80 -33.10 -24.13
C VAL A 250 9.43 -33.22 -24.81
N PHE A 251 9.39 -32.95 -26.11
CA PHE A 251 8.18 -33.07 -26.90
C PHE A 251 7.81 -34.53 -27.18
N PRO A 252 6.52 -34.85 -27.45
CA PRO A 252 6.07 -36.23 -27.61
C PRO A 252 6.79 -37.01 -28.72
N SER A 253 7.29 -36.35 -29.77
CA SER A 253 8.08 -36.97 -30.85
C SER A 253 9.53 -37.28 -30.47
N GLN A 254 10.09 -36.58 -29.47
CA GLN A 254 11.49 -36.71 -29.04
C GLN A 254 11.68 -37.77 -27.95
N ALA A 255 10.59 -38.26 -27.35
CA ALA A 255 10.64 -39.28 -26.30
C ALA A 255 11.18 -40.65 -26.77
N GLY A 256 11.43 -40.85 -28.06
CA GLY A 256 11.94 -42.10 -28.65
C GLY A 256 13.41 -42.11 -29.08
N VAL A 257 14.17 -41.00 -28.99
CA VAL A 257 15.54 -40.90 -29.60
C VAL A 257 16.64 -40.52 -28.59
N GLY A 258 16.40 -40.65 -27.28
CA GLY A 258 17.41 -40.32 -26.28
C GLY A 258 18.51 -41.38 -26.15
N ASN A 259 19.71 -41.08 -26.66
CA ASN A 259 20.96 -41.79 -26.33
C ASN A 259 21.17 -41.84 -24.80
N PRO A 260 21.55 -42.98 -24.20
CA PRO A 260 21.83 -43.07 -22.78
C PRO A 260 23.29 -42.71 -22.52
N SER A 261 23.59 -41.41 -22.54
CA SER A 261 24.91 -40.96 -22.12
C SER A 261 24.79 -39.56 -21.55
N HIS A 262 24.47 -39.48 -20.25
CA HIS A 262 25.12 -38.58 -19.30
C HIS A 262 24.73 -38.99 -17.87
N SER A 263 25.75 -39.50 -17.15
CA SER A 263 26.01 -39.43 -15.71
C SER A 263 24.83 -39.57 -14.73
N GLY A 264 24.94 -40.59 -13.87
CA GLY A 264 24.03 -40.84 -12.77
C GLY A 264 23.89 -39.67 -11.82
N ASP A 265 22.65 -39.22 -11.68
CA ASP A 265 22.10 -38.70 -10.44
C ASP A 265 20.70 -39.30 -10.31
N THR A 266 20.44 -39.95 -9.17
CA THR A 266 19.15 -40.50 -8.73
C THR A 266 18.08 -39.41 -8.47
N GLU A 267 18.30 -38.22 -9.02
CA GLU A 267 17.48 -37.04 -8.99
C GLU A 267 17.10 -36.63 -10.43
N SER A 268 16.82 -37.62 -11.29
CA SER A 268 16.25 -37.43 -12.63
C SER A 268 14.93 -36.67 -12.52
N GLN A 269 15.08 -35.35 -12.58
CA GLN A 269 14.08 -34.31 -12.54
C GLN A 269 12.86 -34.71 -13.39
N ARG A 270 11.67 -34.47 -12.85
CA ARG A 270 10.38 -34.68 -13.52
C ARG A 270 10.33 -33.85 -14.82
N VAL A 271 10.83 -34.40 -15.91
CA VAL A 271 10.74 -33.79 -17.23
C VAL A 271 9.25 -33.61 -17.52
N SER A 272 8.85 -32.36 -17.65
CA SER A 272 7.45 -32.03 -17.78
C SER A 272 6.99 -32.33 -19.20
N ARG A 273 6.30 -33.46 -19.39
CA ARG A 273 5.79 -33.86 -20.71
C ARG A 273 4.64 -32.92 -21.12
N PRO A 274 4.73 -32.21 -22.25
CA PRO A 274 3.63 -31.39 -22.75
C PRO A 274 2.48 -32.30 -23.21
N ARG A 275 1.25 -31.83 -23.04
CA ARG A 275 0.01 -32.52 -23.43
C ARG A 275 -0.32 -32.23 -24.89
N PRO A 276 -0.61 -33.25 -25.71
CA PRO A 276 -0.99 -33.03 -27.11
C PRO A 276 -2.37 -32.38 -27.18
N LEU A 277 -2.55 -31.44 -28.12
CA LEU A 277 -3.84 -30.83 -28.45
C LEU A 277 -4.33 -31.30 -29.84
N PHE A 278 -4.13 -32.58 -30.13
CA PHE A 278 -4.57 -33.25 -31.34
C PHE A 278 -4.84 -34.73 -31.05
N ILE A 279 -5.62 -35.36 -31.91
CA ILE A 279 -5.92 -36.79 -31.92
C ILE A 279 -5.97 -37.29 -33.36
N ASP A 280 -5.50 -38.51 -33.57
CA ASP A 280 -5.51 -39.18 -34.89
C ASP A 280 -6.63 -40.22 -35.00
N LYS A 281 -7.36 -40.48 -33.91
CA LYS A 281 -8.43 -41.49 -33.82
C LYS A 281 -9.62 -40.94 -33.02
N PRO A 282 -10.84 -41.44 -33.25
CA PRO A 282 -12.00 -41.03 -32.47
C PRO A 282 -11.76 -41.22 -30.96
N PRO A 283 -12.22 -40.31 -30.08
CA PRO A 283 -11.89 -40.36 -28.65
C PRO A 283 -12.26 -41.68 -27.97
N ALA A 284 -13.40 -42.28 -28.35
CA ALA A 284 -13.84 -43.57 -27.81
C ALA A 284 -12.93 -44.74 -28.21
N LEU A 285 -12.38 -44.73 -29.44
CA LEU A 285 -11.43 -45.74 -29.90
C LEU A 285 -10.06 -45.54 -29.24
N LEU A 286 -9.59 -44.29 -29.18
CA LEU A 286 -8.33 -43.92 -28.54
C LEU A 286 -8.32 -44.31 -27.06
N ALA A 287 -9.44 -44.14 -26.35
CA ALA A 287 -9.58 -44.54 -24.95
C ALA A 287 -9.43 -46.05 -24.72
N LYS A 288 -9.78 -46.88 -25.71
CA LYS A 288 -9.64 -48.35 -25.66
C LYS A 288 -8.24 -48.80 -26.03
N GLU A 289 -7.67 -48.23 -27.09
CA GLU A 289 -6.37 -48.67 -27.64
C GLU A 289 -5.16 -48.08 -26.90
N ASP A 290 -5.22 -46.78 -26.55
CA ASP A 290 -4.15 -46.09 -25.82
C ASP A 290 -4.75 -45.17 -24.74
N PRO A 291 -5.08 -45.74 -23.56
CA PRO A 291 -5.66 -45.00 -22.45
C PRO A 291 -4.75 -43.87 -21.92
N ALA A 292 -3.43 -44.00 -22.11
CA ALA A 292 -2.45 -43.02 -21.63
C ALA A 292 -2.47 -41.76 -22.53
N THR A 293 -2.38 -41.94 -23.84
CA THR A 293 -2.50 -40.84 -24.80
C THR A 293 -3.86 -40.16 -24.74
N PHE A 294 -4.94 -40.95 -24.60
CA PHE A 294 -6.28 -40.41 -24.35
C PHE A 294 -6.31 -39.53 -23.09
N SER A 295 -5.77 -40.01 -21.97
CA SER A 295 -5.80 -39.23 -20.71
C SER A 295 -4.97 -37.95 -20.81
N TYR A 296 -3.82 -37.97 -21.50
CA TYR A 296 -3.04 -36.76 -21.76
C TYR A 296 -3.74 -35.77 -22.67
N PHE A 297 -4.44 -36.24 -23.70
CA PHE A 297 -5.25 -35.39 -24.57
C PHE A 297 -6.39 -34.71 -23.80
N ILE A 298 -7.13 -35.46 -22.99
CA ILE A 298 -8.21 -34.93 -22.14
C ILE A 298 -7.69 -33.88 -21.15
N GLU A 299 -6.55 -34.13 -20.51
CA GLU A 299 -5.88 -33.12 -19.68
C GLU A 299 -5.50 -31.87 -20.50
N GLY A 300 -4.98 -32.05 -21.72
CA GLY A 300 -4.62 -30.95 -22.62
C GLY A 300 -5.81 -30.05 -22.96
N VAL A 301 -6.90 -30.62 -23.47
CA VAL A 301 -8.08 -29.84 -23.89
C VAL A 301 -8.78 -29.15 -22.71
N THR A 302 -8.76 -29.76 -21.53
CA THR A 302 -9.30 -29.11 -20.32
C THR A 302 -8.42 -27.96 -19.83
N LEU A 303 -7.09 -28.07 -19.94
CA LEU A 303 -6.18 -26.95 -19.69
C LEU A 303 -6.39 -25.80 -20.69
N LEU A 304 -6.71 -26.12 -21.95
CA LEU A 304 -7.04 -25.10 -22.95
C LEU A 304 -8.33 -24.33 -22.58
N ALA A 305 -9.39 -25.05 -22.22
CA ALA A 305 -10.63 -24.43 -21.71
C ALA A 305 -10.37 -23.59 -20.44
N TYR A 306 -9.53 -24.09 -19.53
CA TYR A 306 -9.12 -23.38 -18.33
C TYR A 306 -8.39 -22.06 -18.65
N ASN A 307 -7.48 -22.07 -19.63
CA ASN A 307 -6.79 -20.87 -20.10
C ASN A 307 -7.75 -19.82 -20.67
N ILE A 308 -8.75 -20.24 -21.44
CA ILE A 308 -9.77 -19.33 -21.99
C ILE A 308 -10.57 -18.72 -20.83
N ALA A 309 -11.04 -19.54 -19.89
CA ALA A 309 -11.79 -19.08 -18.72
C ALA A 309 -10.98 -18.10 -17.84
N TRP A 310 -9.67 -18.34 -17.69
CA TRP A 310 -8.75 -17.41 -17.06
C TRP A 310 -8.66 -16.09 -17.82
N ALA A 311 -8.44 -16.15 -19.15
CA ALA A 311 -8.36 -14.96 -19.98
C ALA A 311 -9.64 -14.12 -19.86
N CYS A 312 -10.83 -14.72 -20.00
CA CYS A 312 -12.11 -14.07 -19.75
C CYS A 312 -12.15 -13.35 -18.39
N SER A 313 -11.79 -14.06 -17.33
CA SER A 313 -11.90 -13.52 -15.98
C SER A 313 -10.93 -12.36 -15.72
N THR A 314 -9.68 -12.44 -16.21
CA THR A 314 -8.71 -11.34 -16.08
C THR A 314 -9.15 -10.07 -16.83
N GLN A 315 -9.98 -10.23 -17.87
CA GLN A 315 -10.49 -9.12 -18.68
C GLN A 315 -11.90 -8.66 -18.27
N GLY A 316 -12.42 -9.19 -17.15
CA GLY A 316 -13.73 -8.81 -16.62
C GLY A 316 -14.91 -9.38 -17.41
N VAL A 317 -14.69 -10.43 -18.20
CA VAL A 317 -15.73 -11.15 -18.95
C VAL A 317 -16.28 -12.29 -18.10
N SER A 318 -17.60 -12.35 -17.97
CA SER A 318 -18.27 -13.45 -17.27
C SER A 318 -18.27 -14.70 -18.14
N ILE A 319 -17.93 -15.85 -17.56
CA ILE A 319 -18.06 -17.16 -18.22
C ILE A 319 -19.33 -17.91 -17.78
N GLY A 320 -20.24 -17.27 -17.02
CA GLY A 320 -21.33 -17.96 -16.33
C GLY A 320 -20.93 -18.45 -14.94
N ASP A 321 -21.40 -19.63 -14.52
CA ASP A 321 -21.05 -20.23 -13.24
C ASP A 321 -19.65 -20.85 -13.29
N ARG A 322 -18.72 -20.25 -12.55
CA ARG A 322 -17.31 -20.68 -12.43
C ARG A 322 -17.14 -22.06 -11.81
N THR A 323 -18.18 -22.63 -11.22
CA THR A 323 -18.18 -24.00 -10.67
C THR A 323 -18.75 -25.03 -11.66
N HIS A 324 -19.50 -24.56 -12.66
CA HIS A 324 -20.18 -25.42 -13.61
C HIS A 324 -19.26 -25.81 -14.76
N PHE A 325 -19.25 -27.11 -15.08
CA PHE A 325 -18.34 -27.66 -16.07
C PHE A 325 -18.64 -27.17 -17.49
N GLU A 326 -19.92 -27.11 -17.86
CA GLU A 326 -20.35 -26.68 -19.20
C GLU A 326 -19.93 -25.23 -19.46
N ASP A 327 -20.01 -24.39 -18.43
CA ASP A 327 -19.71 -22.96 -18.56
C ASP A 327 -18.22 -22.72 -18.81
N ILE A 328 -17.35 -23.48 -18.13
CA ILE A 328 -15.90 -23.43 -18.33
C ILE A 328 -15.51 -24.04 -19.68
N CYS A 329 -16.13 -25.18 -20.04
CA CYS A 329 -15.75 -25.97 -21.21
C CYS A 329 -16.36 -25.48 -22.53
N ASN A 330 -17.32 -24.56 -22.49
CA ASN A 330 -17.86 -23.91 -23.68
C ASN A 330 -16.86 -22.87 -24.24
N MET A 331 -15.80 -23.38 -24.87
CA MET A 331 -14.69 -22.58 -25.40
C MET A 331 -15.16 -21.58 -26.45
N GLY A 332 -16.10 -21.96 -27.32
CA GLY A 332 -16.65 -21.09 -28.37
C GLY A 332 -17.36 -19.86 -27.82
N ARG A 333 -18.27 -20.06 -26.86
CA ARG A 333 -18.96 -18.97 -26.16
C ARG A 333 -17.98 -18.06 -25.45
N ASN A 334 -17.08 -18.64 -24.67
CA ASN A 334 -16.13 -17.88 -23.87
C ASN A 334 -15.17 -17.06 -24.74
N LEU A 335 -14.66 -17.61 -25.86
CA LEU A 335 -13.85 -16.87 -26.82
C LEU A 335 -14.63 -15.75 -27.50
N HIS A 336 -15.86 -16.01 -27.94
CA HIS A 336 -16.70 -15.00 -28.57
C HIS A 336 -17.04 -13.86 -27.60
N GLU A 337 -17.37 -14.18 -26.35
CA GLU A 337 -17.62 -13.17 -25.30
C GLU A 337 -16.36 -12.35 -24.98
N LEU A 338 -15.18 -13.01 -24.96
CA LEU A 338 -13.87 -12.39 -24.74
C LEU A 338 -13.34 -11.57 -25.92
N LEU A 339 -13.91 -11.66 -27.12
CA LEU A 339 -13.32 -10.96 -28.26
C LEU A 339 -14.29 -10.00 -28.95
N THR A 340 -15.59 -10.27 -28.84
CA THR A 340 -16.61 -9.53 -29.58
C THR A 340 -17.54 -8.72 -28.66
N ASN A 341 -17.77 -9.17 -27.42
CA ASN A 341 -18.83 -8.60 -26.57
C ASN A 341 -18.41 -7.35 -25.75
N HIS A 342 -17.24 -6.77 -26.05
CA HIS A 342 -16.71 -5.59 -25.35
C HIS A 342 -17.34 -4.25 -25.75
N GLN A 343 -18.06 -4.23 -26.88
CA GLN A 343 -18.65 -3.02 -27.45
C GLN A 343 -20.03 -2.69 -26.84
N ASN A 344 -20.68 -3.63 -26.17
CA ASN A 344 -22.06 -3.45 -25.69
C ASN A 344 -22.22 -2.54 -24.45
N VAL A 345 -21.13 -1.93 -23.97
CA VAL A 345 -21.19 -0.94 -22.87
C VAL A 345 -20.63 0.44 -23.27
N GLY A 346 -20.36 0.67 -24.56
CA GLY A 346 -19.77 1.93 -25.05
C GLY A 346 -20.35 2.47 -26.35
N GLY A 347 -21.52 1.97 -26.79
CA GLY A 347 -22.20 2.42 -27.99
C GLY A 347 -22.84 3.80 -27.83
N ASN A 348 -22.03 4.87 -27.84
CA ASN A 348 -22.38 6.19 -28.36
C ASN A 348 -21.13 7.09 -28.42
N LEU A 349 -20.22 6.77 -29.34
CA LEU A 349 -19.12 7.66 -29.72
C LEU A 349 -19.56 8.59 -30.86
N TYR A 350 -20.52 9.48 -30.58
CA TYR A 350 -20.70 10.77 -31.27
C TYR A 350 -21.37 11.76 -30.30
N PRO A 351 -20.67 12.78 -29.78
CA PRO A 351 -21.35 13.85 -29.06
C PRO A 351 -21.93 14.83 -30.08
N LEU A 352 -23.18 14.61 -30.48
CA LEU A 352 -23.97 15.74 -31.00
C LEU A 352 -24.34 16.62 -29.80
N SER A 353 -23.79 17.83 -29.83
CA SER A 353 -24.11 18.96 -28.97
C SER A 353 -25.58 18.99 -28.53
N SER A 354 -25.82 18.85 -27.23
CA SER A 354 -26.98 19.48 -26.61
C SER A 354 -26.63 19.93 -25.19
N ASN A 355 -26.71 21.25 -25.00
CA ASN A 355 -26.72 21.93 -23.72
C ASN A 355 -27.74 21.30 -22.77
N LYS A 356 -27.35 21.07 -21.51
CA LYS A 356 -28.05 21.56 -20.31
C LYS A 356 -27.24 21.34 -19.04
N LYS A 357 -27.31 22.36 -18.18
CA LYS A 357 -26.73 22.50 -16.84
C LYS A 357 -27.37 21.48 -15.88
N ASP A 358 -26.56 20.82 -15.05
CA ASP A 358 -26.59 21.00 -13.58
C ASP A 358 -25.44 20.24 -12.88
N PRO A 359 -24.85 20.76 -11.79
CA PRO A 359 -23.68 20.17 -11.14
C PRO A 359 -24.00 19.72 -9.70
N SER A 360 -24.55 18.52 -9.51
CA SER A 360 -24.56 17.87 -8.18
C SER A 360 -25.06 16.42 -8.23
N ALA A 361 -24.20 15.48 -8.61
CA ALA A 361 -24.28 14.07 -8.19
C ALA A 361 -22.98 13.35 -8.58
N SER A 362 -22.37 12.69 -7.59
CA SER A 362 -21.33 11.64 -7.65
C SER A 362 -20.90 11.16 -9.05
N LYS A 363 -19.74 11.64 -9.50
CA LYS A 363 -19.07 11.27 -10.76
C LYS A 363 -18.20 10.00 -10.69
N ASN A 364 -18.37 9.14 -9.69
CA ASN A 364 -17.45 8.00 -9.49
C ASN A 364 -18.02 6.63 -9.88
N ASP A 365 -19.32 6.48 -10.15
CA ASP A 365 -19.91 5.15 -10.40
C ASP A 365 -20.35 4.90 -11.86
N THR A 366 -20.46 5.93 -12.70
CA THR A 366 -20.94 5.75 -14.09
C THR A 366 -19.83 5.42 -15.10
N ASP A 367 -18.56 5.59 -14.75
CA ASP A 367 -17.40 5.20 -15.58
C ASP A 367 -16.94 3.75 -15.30
N ALA A 368 -17.47 3.10 -14.26
CA ALA A 368 -17.04 1.76 -13.81
C ALA A 368 -17.51 0.61 -14.72
N GLN A 369 -18.35 0.91 -15.72
CA GLN A 369 -18.89 -0.05 -16.67
C GLN A 369 -18.27 0.06 -18.08
N ALA A 370 -17.29 0.93 -18.30
CA ALA A 370 -16.46 0.83 -19.51
C ALA A 370 -15.76 -0.55 -19.52
N SER A 371 -15.80 -1.24 -20.67
CA SER A 371 -15.20 -2.58 -20.83
C SER A 371 -13.79 -2.62 -20.23
N ARG A 372 -13.59 -3.47 -19.22
CA ARG A 372 -12.30 -3.67 -18.52
C ARG A 372 -11.25 -4.38 -19.40
N MET A 373 -11.63 -4.77 -20.60
CA MET A 373 -10.77 -5.43 -21.57
C MET A 373 -9.54 -4.59 -21.90
N GLY A 374 -8.36 -5.21 -21.83
CA GLY A 374 -7.07 -4.61 -22.13
C GLY A 374 -6.45 -3.80 -20.98
N GLN A 375 -7.16 -3.60 -19.87
CA GLN A 375 -6.65 -2.88 -18.70
C GLN A 375 -5.59 -3.71 -17.97
N TYR A 376 -6.01 -4.84 -17.40
CA TYR A 376 -5.16 -5.71 -16.59
C TYR A 376 -4.18 -6.52 -17.45
N SER A 377 -2.90 -6.43 -17.09
CA SER A 377 -1.82 -7.00 -17.89
C SER A 377 -0.63 -7.42 -17.03
N HIS A 378 0.14 -8.40 -17.49
CA HIS A 378 1.43 -8.74 -16.88
C HIS A 378 2.57 -7.89 -17.46
N GLY A 379 2.34 -7.22 -18.59
CA GLY A 379 3.35 -6.44 -19.30
C GLY A 379 3.34 -4.94 -19.00
N THR A 380 2.47 -4.45 -18.11
CA THR A 380 2.36 -3.01 -17.78
C THR A 380 2.40 -2.78 -16.28
N THR A 381 2.83 -1.58 -15.87
CA THR A 381 2.96 -1.21 -14.45
C THR A 381 1.71 -0.58 -13.85
N PHE A 382 0.89 0.11 -14.66
CA PHE A 382 -0.30 0.82 -14.15
C PHE A 382 -1.39 -0.14 -13.64
N TYR A 383 -1.74 -1.15 -14.44
CA TYR A 383 -2.71 -2.20 -14.11
C TYR A 383 -2.03 -3.57 -14.09
N TYR A 384 -0.97 -3.68 -13.29
CA TYR A 384 -0.17 -4.89 -13.23
C TYR A 384 -0.93 -6.03 -12.54
N LEU A 385 -1.13 -7.15 -13.25
CA LEU A 385 -1.78 -8.37 -12.73
C LEU A 385 -1.01 -9.02 -11.56
N GLY A 386 0.30 -8.78 -11.45
CA GLY A 386 1.08 -9.18 -10.28
C GLY A 386 1.11 -8.14 -9.16
N GLY A 387 0.37 -7.04 -9.28
CA GLY A 387 0.24 -6.01 -8.25
C GLY A 387 -0.73 -6.39 -7.13
N ALA A 388 -1.05 -5.45 -6.24
CA ALA A 388 -1.94 -5.71 -5.10
C ALA A 388 -3.35 -6.16 -5.56
N GLU A 389 -3.97 -5.40 -6.47
CA GLU A 389 -5.30 -5.69 -7.03
C GLU A 389 -5.31 -7.02 -7.81
N GLY A 390 -4.28 -7.28 -8.61
CA GLY A 390 -4.18 -8.53 -9.37
C GLY A 390 -3.89 -9.76 -8.49
N THR A 391 -3.19 -9.57 -7.38
CA THR A 391 -2.99 -10.62 -6.37
C THR A 391 -4.31 -10.93 -5.64
N GLU A 392 -5.11 -9.91 -5.33
CA GLU A 392 -6.45 -10.09 -4.76
C GLU A 392 -7.39 -10.79 -5.76
N PHE A 393 -7.35 -10.39 -7.03
CA PHE A 393 -8.05 -11.11 -8.10
C PHE A 393 -7.62 -12.58 -8.16
N SER A 394 -6.32 -12.87 -8.12
CA SER A 394 -5.81 -14.25 -8.17
C SER A 394 -6.27 -15.10 -6.97
N LYS A 395 -6.48 -14.49 -5.79
CA LYS A 395 -7.04 -15.16 -4.61
C LYS A 395 -8.55 -15.42 -4.73
N THR A 396 -9.27 -14.50 -5.36
CA THR A 396 -10.74 -14.60 -5.52
C THR A 396 -11.13 -15.43 -6.75
N PHE A 397 -10.24 -15.54 -7.73
CA PHE A 397 -10.39 -16.43 -8.87
C PHE A 397 -10.30 -17.89 -8.42
N LYS A 398 -11.46 -18.56 -8.38
CA LYS A 398 -11.59 -19.98 -8.05
C LYS A 398 -12.26 -20.70 -9.21
N LEU A 399 -11.48 -21.45 -9.96
CA LEU A 399 -11.99 -22.49 -10.86
C LEU A 399 -11.75 -23.87 -10.24
N PRO A 400 -12.58 -24.87 -10.55
CA PRO A 400 -12.26 -26.27 -10.29
C PRO A 400 -10.86 -26.60 -10.83
N GLY A 401 -10.08 -27.34 -10.05
CA GLY A 401 -8.74 -27.74 -10.48
C GLY A 401 -8.79 -28.49 -11.82
N PRO A 402 -7.82 -28.27 -12.75
CA PRO A 402 -7.87 -28.86 -14.09
C PRO A 402 -8.04 -30.38 -14.10
N ILE A 403 -7.44 -31.09 -13.14
CA ILE A 403 -7.58 -32.54 -12.99
C ILE A 403 -9.05 -32.93 -12.76
N LYS A 404 -9.78 -32.20 -11.91
CA LYS A 404 -11.21 -32.47 -11.66
C LYS A 404 -12.07 -32.22 -12.90
N LEU A 405 -11.70 -31.22 -13.71
CA LEU A 405 -12.37 -30.95 -15.00
C LEU A 405 -12.06 -32.08 -15.99
N ALA A 406 -10.81 -32.53 -16.08
CA ALA A 406 -10.38 -33.63 -16.93
C ALA A 406 -11.11 -34.94 -16.57
N ASP A 407 -11.22 -35.27 -15.28
CA ASP A 407 -11.95 -36.45 -14.81
C ASP A 407 -13.43 -36.39 -15.17
N LYS A 408 -14.05 -35.20 -15.04
CA LYS A 408 -15.46 -35.00 -15.40
C LYS A 408 -15.68 -35.11 -16.90
N LEU A 409 -14.79 -34.55 -17.72
CA LEU A 409 -14.82 -34.68 -19.17
C LEU A 409 -14.65 -36.15 -19.60
N LYS A 410 -13.63 -36.83 -19.04
CA LYS A 410 -13.38 -38.25 -19.27
C LYS A 410 -14.61 -39.10 -18.94
N LYS A 411 -15.25 -38.86 -17.79
CA LYS A 411 -16.47 -39.56 -17.39
C LYS A 411 -17.61 -39.34 -18.39
N LYS A 412 -17.83 -38.11 -18.86
CA LYS A 412 -18.88 -37.79 -19.84
C LYS A 412 -18.67 -38.51 -21.16
N LEU A 413 -17.47 -38.40 -21.74
CA LEU A 413 -17.14 -39.02 -23.03
C LEU A 413 -17.21 -40.55 -22.98
N LEU A 414 -16.85 -41.16 -21.85
CA LEU A 414 -16.94 -42.61 -21.68
C LEU A 414 -18.37 -43.09 -21.34
N SER A 415 -19.18 -42.26 -20.68
CA SER A 415 -20.59 -42.59 -20.41
C SER A 415 -21.50 -42.45 -21.64
N GLU A 416 -21.07 -41.65 -22.62
CA GLU A 416 -21.76 -41.44 -23.90
C GLU A 416 -21.27 -42.40 -24.99
N ALA A 417 -20.25 -43.22 -24.70
CA ALA A 417 -19.88 -44.31 -25.61
C ALA A 417 -21.10 -45.22 -25.78
N PRO A 418 -21.51 -45.54 -27.02
CA PRO A 418 -22.67 -46.38 -27.25
C PRO A 418 -22.50 -47.66 -26.45
N ALA A 419 -23.54 -48.01 -25.68
CA ALA A 419 -23.63 -49.32 -25.07
C ALA A 419 -23.32 -50.34 -26.18
N PRO A 420 -22.50 -51.38 -25.91
CA PRO A 420 -22.20 -52.37 -26.92
C PRO A 420 -23.52 -52.84 -27.52
N ASP A 421 -23.66 -52.69 -28.83
CA ASP A 421 -24.73 -53.33 -29.58
C ASP A 421 -24.60 -54.81 -29.25
N TRP A 422 -25.45 -55.29 -28.34
CA TRP A 422 -25.68 -56.71 -28.19
C TRP A 422 -26.33 -57.10 -29.50
N GLU A 423 -25.51 -57.54 -30.45
CA GLU A 423 -25.98 -58.22 -31.64
C GLU A 423 -26.78 -59.42 -31.13
N VAL A 424 -28.10 -59.30 -31.19
CA VAL A 424 -29.01 -60.41 -30.87
C VAL A 424 -28.74 -61.43 -31.96
N LEU A 425 -27.92 -62.43 -31.63
CA LEU A 425 -27.72 -63.60 -32.48
C LEU A 425 -29.10 -64.23 -32.68
N ASP A 426 -29.52 -64.40 -33.94
CA ASP A 426 -30.73 -65.14 -34.27
C ASP A 426 -30.63 -66.54 -33.65
N ASP A 427 -31.76 -67.04 -33.11
CA ASP A 427 -31.86 -68.32 -32.38
C ASP A 427 -31.36 -69.55 -33.17
N ASP A 428 -31.12 -69.40 -34.48
CA ASP A 428 -30.60 -70.44 -35.36
C ASP A 428 -29.08 -70.71 -35.18
N ALA A 429 -28.33 -69.84 -34.50
CA ALA A 429 -26.89 -70.06 -34.22
C ALA A 429 -26.61 -71.15 -33.18
N TRP A 430 -27.65 -71.66 -32.49
CA TRP A 430 -27.55 -72.72 -31.47
C TRP A 430 -28.26 -74.03 -31.85
N LYS A 431 -28.73 -74.16 -33.09
CA LYS A 431 -29.28 -75.44 -33.55
C LYS A 431 -28.17 -76.46 -33.74
N VAL A 432 -28.10 -77.41 -32.80
CA VAL A 432 -27.37 -78.67 -32.97
C VAL A 432 -28.05 -79.44 -34.09
N GLU A 433 -27.34 -79.71 -35.18
CA GLU A 433 -27.79 -80.60 -36.25
C GLU A 433 -27.86 -82.03 -35.71
N GLU A 434 -29.08 -82.54 -35.47
CA GLU A 434 -29.32 -83.98 -35.32
C GLU A 434 -29.74 -84.56 -36.69
N GLU A 435 -28.91 -85.46 -37.21
CA GLU A 435 -29.13 -86.21 -38.44
C GLU A 435 -30.36 -87.14 -38.36
N LEU A 436 -31.25 -86.95 -39.34
CA LEU A 436 -31.98 -87.94 -40.16
C LEU A 436 -32.34 -89.32 -39.55
N VAL A 437 -33.66 -89.60 -39.47
CA VAL A 437 -34.22 -90.89 -39.95
C VAL A 437 -35.63 -90.68 -40.54
N ASP A 438 -35.78 -91.06 -41.81
CA ASP A 438 -37.02 -91.18 -42.60
C ASP A 438 -38.00 -92.24 -42.05
N THR A 439 -39.32 -92.01 -42.20
CA THR A 439 -40.24 -92.98 -42.86
C THR A 439 -41.70 -92.48 -43.02
N ASN A 440 -42.15 -92.49 -44.28
CA ASN A 440 -43.45 -92.94 -44.81
C ASN A 440 -44.82 -92.30 -44.44
N GLN A 441 -45.40 -91.66 -45.48
CA GLN A 441 -46.80 -91.32 -45.88
C GLN A 441 -47.95 -92.33 -45.57
N PRO A 442 -49.27 -92.11 -45.93
CA PRO A 442 -50.01 -90.93 -46.48
C PRO A 442 -51.47 -90.66 -45.94
N ASN A 443 -52.06 -89.54 -46.43
CA ASN A 443 -53.49 -89.24 -46.75
C ASN A 443 -54.57 -88.97 -45.67
N LYS A 444 -55.18 -87.75 -45.71
CA LYS A 444 -56.62 -87.54 -46.01
C LYS A 444 -57.05 -86.05 -46.03
N ASP A 445 -58.01 -85.79 -46.92
CA ASP A 445 -58.64 -84.50 -47.29
C ASP A 445 -59.59 -83.87 -46.24
N LEU A 446 -59.96 -82.60 -46.54
CA LEU A 446 -61.26 -81.89 -46.37
C LEU A 446 -61.34 -80.71 -45.37
N LEU A 447 -61.57 -79.53 -45.99
CA LEU A 447 -62.50 -78.43 -45.67
C LEU A 447 -62.71 -77.96 -44.21
N GLY A 448 -62.61 -76.63 -44.01
CA GLY A 448 -63.31 -75.97 -42.91
C GLY A 448 -62.90 -74.53 -42.60
N SER A 449 -63.86 -73.63 -42.76
CA SER A 449 -63.81 -72.19 -42.46
C SER A 449 -63.59 -71.84 -40.97
N ASP A 450 -63.16 -70.59 -40.78
CA ASP A 450 -63.50 -69.68 -39.66
C ASP A 450 -62.73 -69.68 -38.32
N LYS A 451 -62.27 -68.44 -38.03
CA LYS A 451 -62.28 -67.71 -36.75
C LYS A 451 -61.16 -67.94 -35.71
N ASN A 452 -60.48 -66.81 -35.45
CA ASN A 452 -60.02 -66.27 -34.17
C ASN A 452 -59.48 -67.26 -33.12
N SER A 453 -58.21 -67.06 -32.78
CA SER A 453 -57.65 -67.54 -31.51
C SER A 453 -56.59 -66.56 -30.95
N PRO A 454 -56.27 -66.65 -29.65
CA PRO A 454 -56.14 -65.47 -28.79
C PRO A 454 -54.71 -65.19 -28.28
N ARG A 455 -54.60 -64.05 -27.61
CA ARG A 455 -53.50 -63.65 -26.70
C ARG A 455 -53.12 -64.76 -25.70
N ARG A 456 -51.81 -65.03 -25.62
CA ARG A 456 -51.00 -65.43 -24.44
C ARG A 456 -49.54 -65.27 -24.89
N GLY A 457 -48.64 -64.55 -24.25
CA GLY A 457 -48.48 -64.23 -22.84
C GLY A 457 -47.15 -64.83 -22.41
N THR A 458 -46.06 -64.04 -22.42
CA THR A 458 -44.79 -64.41 -21.80
C THR A 458 -44.32 -63.27 -20.91
N SER A 459 -44.34 -63.57 -19.62
CA SER A 459 -43.87 -62.79 -18.50
C SER A 459 -42.34 -62.80 -18.44
N GLY A 460 -41.73 -61.62 -18.42
CA GLY A 460 -40.35 -61.41 -17.95
C GLY A 460 -40.37 -60.31 -16.89
N TRP A 461 -40.32 -60.68 -15.61
CA TRP A 461 -40.33 -59.76 -14.49
C TRP A 461 -38.98 -59.04 -14.34
N MET A 462 -39.01 -57.71 -14.27
CA MET A 462 -37.92 -56.88 -13.78
C MET A 462 -37.72 -57.10 -12.27
N LYS A 463 -36.46 -57.17 -11.82
CA LYS A 463 -36.12 -56.95 -10.41
C LYS A 463 -35.04 -55.87 -10.30
N VAL A 464 -35.49 -54.68 -9.96
CA VAL A 464 -34.69 -53.55 -9.47
C VAL A 464 -34.13 -53.91 -8.10
N LYS A 465 -32.84 -53.64 -7.86
CA LYS A 465 -32.28 -53.54 -6.52
C LYS A 465 -31.78 -52.11 -6.31
N ASN A 466 -32.55 -51.35 -5.54
CA ASN A 466 -32.05 -50.20 -4.80
C ASN A 466 -31.52 -50.71 -3.45
N ARG A 467 -30.23 -50.52 -3.18
CA ARG A 467 -29.74 -49.73 -2.04
C ARG A 467 -28.26 -49.46 -2.16
#